data_AF-A0A2V9IPA6-F1
#
_entry.id   AF-A0A2V9IPA6-F1
#
_cell.length_a   1.000
_cell.length_b   1.000
_cell.length_c   1.000
_cell.angle_alpha   90.00
_cell.angle_beta   90.00
_cell.angle_gamma   90.00
#
_symmetry.space_group_name_H-M   'P 1'
#
loop_
_entity.id
_entity.type
_entity.pdbx_description
1 polymer ?
#
loop_
_entity_poly.entity_id
_entity_poly.type
_entity_poly.pdbx_seq_one_letter_code
_entity_poly.pdbx_strand_id
1 'polypeptide(L)'
;LDKLLARLEAVDGVAFLLTTPRAFDGAKAFIDKHPDRLIGFGDIKLDDPQALELVDRFHAAGFRGLGEMSSPLRNYDDKGYWPIYQRAEQYGMIVLFHTGIVNRPDPSIAADISVDRMRPTTLDNIARRFPKLTLIGAHLGNPDYAWAAE
;
A
#
# COMPACT_ATOMS: atom_id res chain seq x y z
N LEU A 1 -9.25 13.39 11.82
CA LEU A 1 -8.57 12.21 12.40
C LEU A 1 -9.14 11.87 13.77
N ASP A 2 -9.61 12.84 14.56
CA ASP A 2 -10.22 12.60 15.88
C ASP A 2 -11.42 11.65 15.85
N LYS A 3 -12.29 11.77 14.82
CA LYS A 3 -13.41 10.83 14.63
C LYS A 3 -12.95 9.39 14.40
N LEU A 4 -11.81 9.18 13.72
CA LEU A 4 -11.23 7.86 13.52
C LEU A 4 -10.67 7.34 14.86
N LEU A 5 -9.93 8.17 15.59
CA LEU A 5 -9.37 7.82 16.89
C LEU A 5 -10.45 7.37 17.88
N ALA A 6 -11.54 8.14 18.00
CA ALA A 6 -12.66 7.78 18.87
C ALA A 6 -13.31 6.43 18.49
N ARG A 7 -13.30 6.06 17.20
CA ARG A 7 -13.78 4.74 16.75
C ARG A 7 -12.82 3.62 17.14
N LEU A 8 -11.52 3.84 17.01
CA LEU A 8 -10.49 2.88 17.40
C LEU A 8 -10.50 2.65 18.91
N GLU A 9 -10.59 3.72 19.71
CA GLU A 9 -10.68 3.61 21.18
C GLU A 9 -11.89 2.81 21.64
N ALA A 10 -13.05 2.99 20.99
CA ALA A 10 -14.28 2.27 21.33
C ALA A 10 -14.20 0.75 21.13
N VAL A 11 -13.22 0.26 20.36
CA VAL A 11 -13.06 -1.17 20.03
C VAL A 11 -11.67 -1.71 20.34
N ASP A 12 -10.85 -0.95 21.07
CA ASP A 12 -9.41 -1.23 21.29
C ASP A 12 -8.66 -1.57 19.98
N GLY A 13 -8.98 -0.81 18.93
CA GLY A 13 -8.49 -1.02 17.58
C GLY A 13 -7.17 -0.30 17.28
N VAL A 14 -6.46 -0.83 16.29
CA VAL A 14 -5.28 -0.21 15.67
C VAL A 14 -5.55 -0.08 14.17
N ALA A 15 -5.09 1.01 13.55
CA ALA A 15 -5.24 1.24 12.13
C ALA A 15 -3.92 1.56 11.44
N PHE A 16 -3.78 1.09 10.20
CA PHE A 16 -2.83 1.64 9.25
C PHE A 16 -3.39 2.97 8.72
N LEU A 17 -2.71 4.08 8.98
CA LEU A 17 -3.09 5.38 8.47
C LEU A 17 -2.35 5.65 7.16
N LEU A 18 -3.06 5.43 6.05
CA LEU A 18 -2.55 5.72 4.71
C LEU A 18 -2.40 7.23 4.53
N THR A 19 -1.19 7.65 4.20
CA THR A 19 -0.80 9.06 4.20
C THR A 19 -0.23 9.44 2.84
N THR A 20 -0.93 10.35 2.15
CA THR A 20 -0.41 10.93 0.90
C THR A 20 0.74 11.89 1.17
N PRO A 21 1.62 12.15 0.19
CA PRO A 21 2.69 13.13 0.32
C PRO A 21 2.20 14.54 0.68
N ARG A 22 0.97 14.89 0.28
CA ARG A 22 0.33 16.18 0.60
C ARG A 22 -0.12 16.24 2.06
N ALA A 23 -0.62 15.13 2.62
CA ALA A 23 -1.12 15.07 3.99
C ALA A 23 -0.02 14.78 5.03
N PHE A 24 1.23 14.62 4.58
CA PHE A 24 2.35 14.09 5.35
C PHE A 24 2.55 14.76 6.72
N ASP A 25 2.72 16.08 6.78
CA ASP A 25 3.07 16.76 8.04
C ASP A 25 1.96 16.63 9.09
N GLY A 26 0.71 16.81 8.66
CA GLY A 26 -0.46 16.69 9.54
C GLY A 26 -0.70 15.26 10.01
N ALA A 27 -0.56 14.28 9.10
CA ALA A 27 -0.74 12.87 9.44
C ALA A 27 0.37 12.37 10.36
N LYS A 28 1.64 12.71 10.09
CA LYS A 28 2.78 12.35 10.93
C LYS A 28 2.60 12.89 12.35
N ALA A 29 2.28 14.18 12.49
CA ALA A 29 2.08 14.78 13.80
C ALA A 29 0.92 14.13 14.58
N PHE A 30 -0.09 13.61 13.89
CA PHE A 30 -1.20 12.88 14.52
C PHE A 30 -0.80 11.45 14.90
N ILE A 31 -0.05 10.74 14.05
CA ILE A 31 0.48 9.39 14.33
C ILE A 31 1.40 9.44 15.55
N ASP A 32 2.32 10.40 15.62
CA ASP A 32 3.27 10.57 16.73
C ASP A 32 2.56 10.77 18.09
N LYS A 33 1.36 11.36 18.08
CA LYS A 33 0.55 11.57 19.30
C LYS A 33 -0.23 10.33 19.73
N HIS A 34 -0.45 9.38 18.84
CA HIS A 34 -1.29 8.19 19.06
C HIS A 34 -0.61 6.89 18.55
N PRO A 35 0.64 6.61 18.93
CA PRO A 35 1.41 5.49 18.39
C PRO A 35 0.87 4.11 18.80
N ASP A 36 0.03 4.05 19.83
CA ASP A 36 -0.67 2.86 20.33
C ASP A 36 -1.97 2.54 19.54
N ARG A 37 -2.38 3.44 18.65
CA ARG A 37 -3.61 3.32 17.83
C ARG A 37 -3.33 3.41 16.34
N LEU A 38 -2.27 4.10 15.94
CA LEU A 38 -2.01 4.42 14.54
C LEU A 38 -0.61 4.01 14.12
N ILE A 39 -0.56 3.32 12.99
CA ILE A 39 0.68 2.93 12.33
C ILE A 39 0.72 3.63 10.98
N GLY A 40 1.78 4.42 10.74
CA GLY A 40 1.92 5.17 9.50
C GLY A 40 2.21 4.28 8.30
N PHE A 41 1.40 4.41 7.25
CA PHE A 41 1.67 3.86 5.91
C PHE A 41 1.74 4.98 4.87
N GLY A 42 2.79 4.97 4.05
CA GLY A 42 2.99 5.94 2.99
C GLY A 42 2.23 5.55 1.73
N ASP A 43 1.34 6.42 1.26
CA ASP A 43 0.64 6.24 -0.02
C ASP A 43 1.56 6.72 -1.16
N ILE A 44 2.01 5.76 -1.97
CA ILE A 44 2.84 6.00 -3.15
C ILE A 44 2.21 5.31 -4.36
N LYS A 45 2.39 5.93 -5.54
CA LYS A 45 2.07 5.29 -6.81
C LYS A 45 3.34 4.65 -7.37
N LEU A 46 3.24 3.41 -7.83
CA LEU A 46 4.38 2.67 -8.38
C LEU A 46 4.99 3.35 -9.62
N ASP A 47 4.15 4.05 -10.40
CA ASP A 47 4.54 4.78 -11.60
C ASP A 47 4.89 6.26 -11.34
N ASP A 48 4.94 6.70 -10.08
CA ASP A 48 5.42 8.05 -9.75
C ASP A 48 6.93 8.14 -10.03
N PRO A 49 7.41 9.12 -10.80
CA PRO A 49 8.85 9.30 -11.01
C PRO A 49 9.63 9.55 -9.71
N GLN A 50 8.95 9.96 -8.63
CA GLN A 50 9.51 10.18 -7.30
C GLN A 50 9.25 9.02 -6.34
N ALA A 51 8.77 7.87 -6.81
CA ALA A 51 8.35 6.77 -5.94
C ALA A 51 9.47 6.34 -4.97
N LEU A 52 10.71 6.26 -5.45
CA LEU A 52 11.85 5.87 -4.62
C LEU A 52 12.18 6.90 -3.54
N GLU A 53 12.17 8.18 -3.87
CA GLU A 53 12.38 9.28 -2.93
C GLU A 53 11.25 9.35 -1.90
N LEU A 54 10.02 9.01 -2.29
CA LEU A 54 8.89 8.92 -1.37
C LEU A 54 9.04 7.75 -0.40
N VAL A 55 9.52 6.58 -0.85
CA VAL A 55 9.87 5.46 0.04
C VAL A 55 10.87 5.92 1.10
N ASP A 56 11.94 6.58 0.68
CA ASP A 56 12.99 7.11 1.56
C ASP A 56 12.41 8.09 2.58
N ARG A 57 11.57 9.02 2.12
CA ARG A 57 10.93 10.03 2.95
C ARG A 57 10.01 9.42 4.02
N PHE A 58 9.16 8.46 3.64
CA PHE A 58 8.26 7.81 4.59
C PHE A 58 9.04 6.98 5.62
N HIS A 59 10.02 6.20 5.17
CA HIS A 59 10.89 5.44 6.09
C HIS A 59 11.60 6.36 7.08
N ALA A 60 12.23 7.45 6.60
CA ALA A 60 12.94 8.40 7.45
C ALA A 60 12.04 9.07 8.50
N ALA A 61 10.73 9.14 8.23
CA ALA A 61 9.73 9.66 9.16
C ALA A 61 9.14 8.63 10.12
N GLY A 62 9.62 7.39 10.09
CA GLY A 62 9.20 6.31 10.99
C GLY A 62 7.95 5.55 10.55
N PHE A 63 7.49 5.75 9.30
CA PHE A 63 6.37 4.97 8.75
C PHE A 63 6.78 3.50 8.65
N ARG A 64 5.86 2.60 8.99
CA ARG A 64 6.13 1.15 9.05
C ARG A 64 5.89 0.45 7.72
N GLY A 65 5.19 1.09 6.79
CA GLY A 65 4.85 0.48 5.53
C GLY A 65 4.46 1.46 4.43
N LEU A 66 4.13 0.88 3.28
CA LEU A 66 3.72 1.54 2.06
C LEU A 66 2.39 0.98 1.58
N GLY A 67 1.67 1.78 0.81
CA GLY A 67 0.41 1.42 0.21
C GLY A 67 -0.78 2.08 0.92
N GLU A 68 -2.01 1.65 0.68
CA GLU A 68 -2.42 0.59 -0.25
C GLU A 68 -2.05 0.93 -1.71
N MET A 69 -1.10 0.18 -2.28
CA MET A 69 -0.66 0.37 -3.66
C MET A 69 -1.76 -0.08 -4.59
N SER A 70 -2.26 0.81 -5.45
CA SER A 70 -3.32 0.50 -6.39
C SER A 70 -3.08 1.18 -7.74
N SER A 71 -3.83 0.74 -8.75
CA SER A 71 -3.85 1.35 -10.08
C SER A 71 -2.48 1.42 -10.80
N PRO A 72 -1.63 0.37 -10.76
CA PRO A 72 -0.38 0.39 -11.51
C PRO A 72 -0.64 0.34 -13.02
N LEU A 73 0.31 0.85 -13.79
CA LEU A 73 0.29 0.77 -15.26
C LEU A 73 0.81 -0.58 -15.79
N ARG A 74 1.55 -1.34 -14.97
CA ARG A 74 2.07 -2.68 -15.27
C ARG A 74 1.67 -3.66 -14.16
N ASN A 75 1.86 -4.96 -14.39
CA ASN A 75 1.65 -5.96 -13.33
C ASN A 75 2.53 -5.64 -12.11
N TYR A 76 2.04 -5.92 -10.90
CA TYR A 76 2.84 -5.64 -9.70
C TYR A 76 4.24 -6.28 -9.75
N ASP A 77 4.42 -7.45 -10.37
CA ASP A 77 5.71 -8.12 -10.47
C ASP A 77 6.60 -7.68 -11.64
N ASP A 78 6.18 -6.66 -12.39
CA ASP A 78 7.01 -6.07 -13.45
C ASP A 78 8.36 -5.61 -12.88
N LYS A 79 9.43 -5.93 -13.63
CA LYS A 79 10.80 -5.64 -13.19
C LYS A 79 11.07 -4.14 -13.00
N GLY A 80 10.28 -3.29 -13.65
CA GLY A 80 10.34 -1.84 -13.47
C GLY A 80 10.03 -1.39 -12.03
N TYR A 81 9.23 -2.16 -11.28
CA TYR A 81 8.88 -1.84 -9.89
C TYR A 81 9.83 -2.44 -8.85
N TRP A 82 10.72 -3.36 -9.25
CA TRP A 82 11.66 -4.01 -8.35
C TRP A 82 12.50 -3.07 -7.49
N PRO A 83 12.99 -1.92 -7.98
CA PRO A 83 13.73 -0.98 -7.13
C PRO A 83 12.93 -0.51 -5.90
N ILE A 84 11.61 -0.36 -6.03
CA ILE A 84 10.72 0.06 -4.93
C ILE A 84 10.65 -1.05 -3.87
N TYR A 85 10.41 -2.29 -4.31
CA TYR A 85 10.32 -3.46 -3.41
C TYR A 85 11.66 -3.77 -2.73
N GLN A 86 12.76 -3.68 -3.48
CA GLN A 86 14.11 -3.85 -2.92
C GLN A 86 14.39 -2.84 -1.81
N ARG A 87 13.95 -1.60 -1.99
CA ARG A 87 14.13 -0.54 -1.00
C ARG A 87 13.25 -0.75 0.22
N ALA A 88 11.98 -1.11 0.02
CA ALA A 88 11.08 -1.47 1.11
C ALA A 88 11.63 -2.66 1.93
N GLU A 89 12.21 -3.67 1.26
CA GLU A 89 12.84 -4.82 1.91
C GLU A 89 14.05 -4.40 2.74
N GLN A 90 14.93 -3.57 2.17
CA GLN A 90 16.10 -3.04 2.87
C GLN A 90 15.73 -2.29 4.15
N TYR A 91 14.59 -1.59 4.15
CA TYR A 91 14.06 -0.86 5.30
C TYR A 91 13.19 -1.69 6.23
N GLY A 92 12.91 -2.96 5.90
CA GLY A 92 12.00 -3.80 6.67
C GLY A 92 10.58 -3.23 6.72
N MET A 93 10.17 -2.50 5.68
CA MET A 93 8.83 -1.95 5.55
C MET A 93 7.84 -3.04 5.11
N ILE A 94 6.59 -2.89 5.53
CA ILE A 94 5.46 -3.69 5.04
C ILE A 94 4.93 -3.04 3.75
N VAL A 95 4.57 -3.83 2.74
CA VAL A 95 3.95 -3.32 1.52
C VAL A 95 2.53 -3.90 1.40
N LEU A 96 1.55 -3.00 1.44
CA LEU A 96 0.13 -3.29 1.27
C LEU A 96 -0.26 -3.09 -0.19
N PHE A 97 -0.75 -4.15 -0.83
CA PHE A 97 -1.21 -4.17 -2.22
C PHE A 97 -2.72 -4.27 -2.28
N HIS A 98 -3.33 -3.45 -3.12
CA HIS A 98 -4.73 -3.61 -3.51
C HIS A 98 -4.85 -4.85 -4.39
N THR A 99 -5.51 -5.93 -3.94
CA THR A 99 -5.78 -7.10 -4.80
C THR A 99 -7.24 -7.23 -5.20
N GLY A 100 -7.97 -6.11 -5.12
CA GLY A 100 -9.40 -5.99 -5.38
C GLY A 100 -9.75 -5.27 -6.70
N ILE A 101 -11.04 -5.11 -6.95
CA ILE A 101 -11.57 -4.16 -7.94
C ILE A 101 -11.30 -2.72 -7.44
N VAL A 102 -10.77 -1.85 -8.30
CA VAL A 102 -10.62 -0.42 -8.00
C VAL A 102 -11.91 0.31 -8.39
N ASN A 103 -12.39 1.17 -7.50
CA ASN A 103 -13.61 1.95 -7.73
C ASN A 103 -13.45 2.85 -8.97
N ARG A 104 -14.52 2.98 -9.76
CA ARG A 104 -14.62 3.88 -10.91
C ARG A 104 -15.68 4.96 -10.60
N PRO A 105 -15.29 6.11 -10.01
CA PRO A 105 -16.26 7.09 -9.52
C PRO A 105 -17.10 7.72 -10.64
N ASP A 106 -16.48 7.92 -11.81
CA ASP A 106 -17.15 8.42 -13.00
C ASP A 106 -16.85 7.50 -14.20
N PRO A 107 -17.83 6.71 -14.68
CA PRO A 107 -17.65 5.84 -15.81
C PRO A 107 -17.57 6.56 -17.17
N SER A 108 -17.76 7.88 -17.22
CA SER A 108 -17.54 8.68 -18.43
C SER A 108 -16.08 9.11 -18.61
N ILE A 109 -15.28 9.09 -17.53
CA ILE A 109 -13.87 9.43 -17.57
C ILE A 109 -13.06 8.18 -17.94
N ALA A 110 -12.21 8.31 -18.96
CA ALA A 110 -11.27 7.26 -19.33
C ALA A 110 -10.17 7.14 -18.26
N ALA A 111 -9.84 5.91 -17.88
CA ALA A 111 -8.76 5.61 -16.95
C ALA A 111 -8.02 4.36 -17.41
N ASP A 112 -6.69 4.39 -17.40
CA ASP A 112 -5.86 3.22 -17.64
C ASP A 112 -5.64 2.49 -16.31
N ILE A 113 -6.66 1.73 -15.90
CA ILE A 113 -6.65 0.90 -14.69
C ILE A 113 -7.19 -0.47 -15.04
N SER A 114 -6.43 -1.52 -14.74
CA SER A 114 -6.86 -2.91 -14.94
C SER A 114 -6.61 -3.73 -13.67
N VAL A 115 -7.64 -4.46 -13.22
CA VAL A 115 -7.54 -5.40 -12.10
C VAL A 115 -6.57 -6.55 -12.40
N ASP A 116 -6.36 -6.88 -13.68
CA ASP A 116 -5.42 -7.94 -14.07
C ASP A 116 -3.98 -7.62 -13.68
N ARG A 117 -3.64 -6.34 -13.63
CA ARG A 117 -2.32 -5.86 -13.18
C ARG A 117 -2.12 -5.94 -11.67
N MET A 118 -3.21 -6.18 -10.93
CA MET A 118 -3.28 -6.19 -9.48
C MET A 118 -3.68 -7.56 -8.90
N ARG A 119 -3.69 -8.61 -9.73
CA ARG A 119 -4.07 -9.95 -9.26
C ARG A 119 -3.17 -10.43 -8.12
N PRO A 120 -3.72 -11.13 -7.13
CA PRO A 120 -2.93 -11.65 -6.01
C PRO A 120 -1.81 -12.59 -6.46
N THR A 121 -1.99 -13.30 -7.58
CA THR A 121 -0.97 -14.18 -8.18
C THR A 121 0.30 -13.45 -8.60
N THR A 122 0.23 -12.15 -8.91
CA THR A 122 1.42 -11.33 -9.17
C THR A 122 2.29 -11.13 -7.92
N LEU A 123 1.75 -11.34 -6.71
CA LEU A 123 2.54 -11.21 -5.48
C LEU A 123 3.49 -12.39 -5.26
N ASP A 124 3.25 -13.57 -5.87
CA ASP A 124 4.10 -14.76 -5.72
C ASP A 124 5.55 -14.48 -6.15
N ASN A 125 5.72 -13.89 -7.33
CA ASN A 125 7.04 -13.60 -7.88
C ASN A 125 7.78 -12.53 -7.03
N ILE A 126 7.05 -11.54 -6.50
CA ILE A 126 7.61 -10.53 -5.58
C ILE A 126 8.09 -11.22 -4.30
N ALA A 127 7.27 -12.08 -3.68
CA ALA A 127 7.61 -12.78 -2.45
C ALA A 127 8.84 -13.69 -2.62
N ARG A 128 8.96 -14.37 -3.77
CA ARG A 128 10.14 -15.19 -4.10
C ARG A 128 11.38 -14.36 -4.33
N ARG A 129 11.23 -13.19 -4.95
CA ARG A 129 12.36 -12.31 -5.30
C ARG A 129 12.90 -11.53 -4.09
N PHE A 130 12.02 -11.12 -3.19
CA PHE A 130 12.31 -10.32 -2.00
C PHE A 130 11.85 -11.08 -0.75
N PRO A 131 12.55 -12.15 -0.36
CA PRO A 131 12.08 -13.10 0.66
C PRO A 131 11.99 -12.52 2.07
N LYS A 132 12.51 -11.31 2.33
CA LYS A 132 12.41 -10.62 3.62
C LYS A 132 11.33 -9.54 3.60
N LEU A 133 10.74 -9.24 2.45
CA LEU A 133 9.69 -8.24 2.32
C LEU A 133 8.36 -8.80 2.86
N THR A 134 7.72 -8.06 3.75
CA THR A 134 6.37 -8.42 4.22
C THR A 134 5.33 -7.85 3.25
N LEU A 135 4.56 -8.72 2.62
CA LEU A 135 3.48 -8.34 1.71
C LEU A 135 2.12 -8.54 2.38
N ILE A 136 1.20 -7.60 2.17
CA ILE A 136 -0.21 -7.75 2.53
C ILE A 136 -1.05 -7.56 1.26
N GLY A 137 -1.86 -8.56 0.89
CA GLY A 137 -2.85 -8.43 -0.16
C GLY A 137 -4.22 -8.04 0.42
N ALA A 138 -4.66 -6.82 0.17
CA ALA A 138 -5.97 -6.33 0.59
C ALA A 138 -7.10 -6.92 -0.28
N HIS A 139 -8.32 -6.94 0.25
CA HIS A 139 -9.54 -7.36 -0.47
C HIS A 139 -9.61 -8.84 -0.88
N LEU A 140 -8.75 -9.70 -0.30
CA LEU A 140 -8.80 -11.16 -0.46
C LEU A 140 -8.77 -11.63 -1.93
N GLY A 141 -8.11 -10.88 -2.81
CA GLY A 141 -7.96 -11.26 -4.22
C GLY A 141 -9.20 -11.10 -5.10
N ASN A 142 -10.32 -10.54 -4.63
CA ASN A 142 -11.56 -10.44 -5.42
C ASN A 142 -11.36 -9.62 -6.73
N PRO A 143 -11.70 -10.14 -7.92
CA PRO A 143 -12.59 -11.29 -8.19
C PRO A 143 -11.88 -12.59 -8.60
N ASP A 144 -10.60 -12.74 -8.29
CA ASP A 144 -9.75 -13.85 -8.74
C ASP A 144 -10.00 -15.17 -7.97
N TYR A 145 -11.21 -15.70 -8.06
CA TYR A 145 -11.63 -16.92 -7.35
C TYR A 145 -11.21 -18.22 -8.02
N ALA A 146 -10.95 -18.21 -9.33
CA ALA A 146 -10.70 -19.44 -10.11
C ALA A 146 -9.42 -20.16 -9.66
N TRP A 147 -8.37 -19.41 -9.30
CA TRP A 147 -7.10 -19.97 -8.82
C TRP A 147 -7.13 -20.37 -7.34
N ALA A 148 -8.13 -19.95 -6.57
CA ALA A 148 -8.22 -20.26 -5.14
C ALA A 148 -8.67 -21.70 -4.85
N ALA A 149 -9.09 -22.45 -5.88
CA ALA A 149 -9.60 -23.80 -5.77
C ALA A 149 -8.55 -24.90 -6.04
N GLU A 150 -7.28 -24.53 -6.29
CA GLU A 150 -6.16 -25.46 -6.44
C GLU A 150 -5.44 -25.76 -5.12
#